data_AF-H8I655-F1
#
_entry.id   AF-H8I655-F1
#
_cell.length_a   1.000
_cell.length_b   1.000
_cell.length_c   1.000
_cell.angle_alpha   90.00
_cell.angle_beta   90.00
_cell.angle_gamma   90.00
#
_symmetry.space_group_name_H-M   'P 1'
#
loop_
_entity.id
_entity.type
_entity.pdbx_description
1 polymer ?
#
loop_
_entity_poly.entity_id
_entity_poly.type
_entity_poly.pdbx_seq_one_letter_code
_entity_poly.pdbx_strand_id
1 'polypeptide(L)'
;MEEAKRAKKLMLLFFHSRQCSGCQATIAKTLPDPNVSKLIDKEFVPAMLETSEDASQELMKKYGVEWTPTFVVADDSGNEIYKWVGYLPQPDFCAQLLFAEGRAAFKSKDWDRADRCFNAVADRFPDSDVAPEALYYSGVARYEKTNDASNLAETNRRLQARYPDSSWAKRSSVWGK
;
A
#
# COMPACT_ATOMS: atom_id res chain seq x y z
N MET A 1 -8.96 -14.08 -9.19
CA MET A 1 -9.63 -12.99 -9.95
C MET A 1 -11.16 -13.07 -9.79
N GLU A 2 -11.82 -14.18 -10.13
CA GLU A 2 -13.28 -14.31 -10.02
C GLU A 2 -13.85 -14.01 -8.61
N GLU A 3 -13.16 -14.46 -7.55
CA GLU A 3 -13.57 -14.15 -6.17
C GLU A 3 -13.47 -12.66 -5.84
N ALA A 4 -12.38 -12.00 -6.25
CA ALA A 4 -12.16 -10.57 -6.03
C ALA A 4 -13.22 -9.72 -6.76
N LYS A 5 -13.56 -10.07 -8.01
CA LYS A 5 -14.66 -9.45 -8.76
C LYS A 5 -16.00 -9.61 -8.06
N ARG A 6 -16.33 -10.82 -7.62
CA ARG A 6 -17.59 -11.10 -6.90
C ARG A 6 -17.67 -10.33 -5.58
N ALA A 7 -16.55 -10.26 -4.84
CA ALA A 7 -16.47 -9.58 -3.55
C ALA A 7 -16.27 -8.06 -3.66
N LYS A 8 -15.97 -7.53 -4.85
CA LYS A 8 -15.54 -6.14 -5.09
C LYS A 8 -14.35 -5.73 -4.21
N LYS A 9 -13.38 -6.63 -4.07
CA LYS A 9 -12.19 -6.47 -3.23
C LYS A 9 -10.92 -6.47 -4.06
N LEU A 10 -9.85 -5.91 -3.50
CA LEU A 10 -8.52 -5.96 -4.10
C LEU A 10 -7.91 -7.36 -3.92
N MET A 11 -7.01 -7.74 -4.80
CA MET A 11 -6.24 -8.97 -4.65
C MET A 11 -4.97 -8.65 -3.87
N LEU A 12 -4.68 -9.41 -2.80
CA LEU A 12 -3.40 -9.35 -2.08
C LEU A 12 -2.61 -10.62 -2.39
N LEU A 13 -1.68 -10.52 -3.34
CA LEU A 13 -0.85 -11.64 -3.79
C LEU A 13 0.43 -11.67 -2.98
N PHE A 14 0.62 -12.71 -2.19
CA PHE A 14 1.81 -12.91 -1.37
C PHE A 14 2.69 -13.99 -2.00
N PHE A 15 3.75 -13.55 -2.69
CA PHE A 15 4.78 -14.42 -3.25
C PHE A 15 5.78 -14.82 -2.18
N HIS A 16 5.86 -16.11 -1.89
CA HIS A 16 6.66 -16.64 -0.80
C HIS A 16 7.47 -17.87 -1.18
N SER A 17 8.50 -18.15 -0.38
CA SER A 17 9.23 -19.41 -0.44
C SER A 17 9.35 -20.03 0.95
N ARG A 18 9.18 -21.36 1.03
CA ARG A 18 9.43 -22.13 2.27
C ARG A 18 10.84 -21.94 2.85
N GLN A 19 11.82 -21.62 2.00
CA GLN A 19 13.22 -21.41 2.40
C GLN A 19 13.54 -19.96 2.76
N CYS A 20 12.57 -19.05 2.71
CA CYS A 20 12.78 -17.63 3.03
C CYS A 20 12.37 -17.33 4.48
N SER A 21 13.33 -16.88 5.30
CA SER A 21 13.10 -16.51 6.71
C SER A 21 12.09 -15.36 6.85
N GLY A 22 12.11 -14.38 5.94
CA GLY A 22 11.15 -13.29 5.91
C GLY A 22 9.72 -13.76 5.59
N CYS A 23 9.57 -14.80 4.75
CA CYS A 23 8.28 -15.42 4.48
C CYS A 23 7.77 -16.16 5.72
N GLN A 24 8.62 -16.95 6.37
CA GLN A 24 8.27 -17.65 7.60
C GLN A 24 7.85 -16.68 8.71
N ALA A 25 8.58 -15.57 8.89
CA ALA A 25 8.23 -14.54 9.85
C ALA A 25 6.89 -13.85 9.52
N THR A 26 6.64 -13.55 8.24
CA THR A 26 5.35 -13.01 7.77
C THR A 26 4.20 -13.94 8.15
N ILE A 27 4.32 -15.24 7.82
CA ILE A 27 3.28 -16.25 8.05
C ILE A 27 3.06 -16.49 9.55
N ALA A 28 4.12 -16.57 10.34
CA ALA A 28 4.03 -16.92 11.75
C ALA A 28 3.65 -15.73 12.66
N LYS A 29 3.98 -14.49 12.26
CA LYS A 29 3.87 -13.32 13.13
C LYS A 29 2.96 -12.22 12.58
N THR A 30 3.06 -11.90 11.30
CA THR A 30 2.38 -10.72 10.73
C THR A 30 0.96 -11.04 10.29
N LEU A 31 0.76 -12.06 9.45
CA LEU A 31 -0.58 -12.44 8.95
C LEU A 31 -1.59 -12.86 10.05
N PRO A 32 -1.22 -13.61 11.11
CA PRO A 32 -2.17 -14.01 12.15
C PRO A 32 -2.50 -12.88 13.14
N ASP A 33 -1.81 -11.73 13.08
CA ASP A 33 -2.16 -10.61 13.95
C ASP A 33 -3.61 -10.14 13.68
N PRO A 34 -4.44 -9.94 14.72
CA PRO A 34 -5.84 -9.55 14.55
C PRO A 34 -6.05 -8.21 13.82
N ASN A 35 -5.10 -7.27 13.92
CA ASN A 35 -5.21 -5.99 13.22
C ASN A 35 -4.89 -6.14 11.74
N VAL A 36 -3.98 -7.04 11.39
CA VAL A 36 -3.63 -7.36 9.99
C VAL A 36 -4.74 -8.15 9.34
N SER A 37 -5.14 -9.28 9.93
CA SER A 37 -6.18 -10.16 9.38
C SER A 37 -7.50 -9.41 9.19
N LYS A 38 -7.92 -8.58 10.15
CA LYS A 38 -9.13 -7.75 10.00
C LYS A 38 -9.07 -6.77 8.83
N LEU A 39 -7.91 -6.18 8.54
CA LEU A 39 -7.74 -5.29 7.38
C LEU A 39 -7.77 -6.08 6.07
N ILE A 40 -7.10 -7.24 6.03
CA ILE A 40 -7.13 -8.14 4.88
C ILE A 40 -8.58 -8.57 4.60
N ASP A 41 -9.28 -9.09 5.61
CA ASP A 41 -10.66 -9.58 5.47
C ASP A 41 -11.64 -8.49 5.03
N LYS A 42 -11.37 -7.23 5.36
CA LYS A 42 -12.24 -6.11 5.00
C LYS A 42 -12.15 -5.77 3.52
N GLU A 43 -10.94 -5.63 2.98
CA GLU A 43 -10.71 -4.99 1.66
C GLU A 43 -10.02 -5.89 0.62
N PHE A 44 -9.48 -7.04 1.04
CA PHE A 44 -8.62 -7.87 0.21
C PHE A 44 -9.13 -9.31 0.09
N VAL A 45 -8.76 -9.95 -1.02
CA VAL A 45 -8.77 -11.40 -1.21
C VAL A 45 -7.32 -11.86 -1.23
N PRO A 46 -6.81 -12.48 -0.16
CA PRO A 46 -5.43 -12.93 -0.11
C PRO A 46 -5.22 -14.18 -0.97
N ALA A 47 -4.07 -14.25 -1.63
CA ALA A 47 -3.59 -15.46 -2.31
C ALA A 47 -2.12 -15.69 -1.94
N MET A 48 -1.82 -16.86 -1.38
CA MET A 48 -0.46 -17.27 -1.07
C MET A 48 0.10 -18.03 -2.27
N LEU A 49 1.22 -17.55 -2.81
CA LEU A 49 1.81 -18.03 -4.05
C LEU A 49 3.22 -18.54 -3.77
N GLU A 50 3.37 -19.86 -3.69
CA GLU A 50 4.69 -20.48 -3.52
C GLU A 50 5.47 -20.36 -4.81
N THR A 51 6.65 -19.76 -4.72
CA THR A 51 7.50 -19.47 -5.88
C THR A 51 7.92 -20.71 -6.66
N SER A 52 8.00 -21.90 -6.06
CA SER A 52 8.34 -23.12 -6.82
C SER A 52 7.20 -23.66 -7.69
N GLU A 53 5.98 -23.13 -7.60
CA GLU A 53 4.82 -23.61 -8.35
C GLU A 53 4.72 -22.94 -9.74
N ASP A 54 4.42 -23.72 -10.78
CA ASP A 54 4.35 -23.23 -12.17
C ASP A 54 3.34 -22.08 -12.33
N ALA A 55 2.17 -22.18 -11.68
CA ALA A 55 1.16 -21.13 -11.71
C ALA A 55 1.66 -19.80 -11.10
N SER A 56 2.53 -19.88 -10.08
CA SER A 56 3.14 -18.69 -9.47
C SER A 56 4.19 -18.07 -10.39
N GLN A 57 4.94 -18.87 -11.15
CA GLN A 57 5.98 -18.39 -12.06
C GLN A 57 5.45 -17.45 -13.17
N GLU A 58 4.27 -17.73 -13.71
CA GLU A 58 3.62 -16.84 -14.68
C GLU A 58 3.26 -15.48 -14.06
N LEU A 59 2.71 -15.50 -12.84
CA LEU A 59 2.36 -14.29 -12.11
C LEU A 59 3.61 -13.51 -11.67
N MET A 60 4.69 -14.19 -11.28
CA MET A 60 5.97 -13.55 -10.96
C MET A 60 6.52 -12.79 -12.17
N LYS A 61 6.47 -13.37 -13.37
CA LYS A 61 6.86 -12.67 -14.61
C LYS A 61 5.95 -11.47 -14.88
N LYS A 62 4.63 -11.65 -14.75
CA LYS A 62 3.64 -10.59 -14.97
C LYS A 62 3.87 -9.37 -14.08
N TYR A 63 4.14 -9.58 -12.80
CA TYR A 63 4.29 -8.50 -11.81
C TYR A 63 5.76 -8.13 -11.53
N GLY A 64 6.72 -8.71 -12.25
CA GLY A 64 8.14 -8.47 -12.03
C GLY A 64 8.57 -8.76 -10.58
N VAL A 65 8.28 -9.98 -10.12
CA VAL A 65 8.66 -10.45 -8.78
C VAL A 65 10.00 -11.18 -8.87
N GLU A 66 11.02 -10.59 -8.25
CA GLU A 66 12.40 -11.08 -8.29
C GLU A 66 12.91 -11.59 -6.93
N TRP A 67 12.20 -11.26 -5.84
CA TRP A 67 12.61 -11.58 -4.47
C TRP A 67 11.42 -11.98 -3.60
N THR A 68 11.68 -12.63 -2.46
CA THR A 68 10.64 -12.98 -1.48
C THR A 68 10.99 -12.52 -0.05
N PRO A 69 10.00 -12.20 0.79
CA PRO A 69 8.58 -12.07 0.46
C PRO A 69 8.33 -10.87 -0.45
N THR A 70 7.41 -10.99 -1.41
CA THR A 70 6.91 -9.86 -2.20
C THR A 70 5.39 -9.86 -2.15
N PHE A 71 4.80 -8.68 -1.98
CA PHE A 71 3.37 -8.51 -1.95
C PHE A 71 2.95 -7.61 -3.09
N VAL A 72 1.97 -8.08 -3.86
CA VAL A 72 1.38 -7.31 -4.96
C VAL A 72 -0.09 -7.11 -4.62
N VAL A 73 -0.52 -5.86 -4.62
CA VAL A 73 -1.93 -5.49 -4.60
C VAL A 73 -2.36 -5.20 -6.03
N ALA A 74 -3.39 -5.92 -6.47
CA ALA A 74 -3.97 -5.76 -7.81
C ALA A 74 -5.48 -5.49 -7.73
N ASP A 75 -6.01 -4.84 -8.77
CA ASP A 75 -7.46 -4.69 -8.93
C ASP A 75 -8.13 -6.01 -9.33
N ASP A 76 -9.46 -6.00 -9.43
CA ASP A 76 -10.27 -7.18 -9.74
C ASP A 76 -10.03 -7.74 -11.17
N SER A 77 -9.36 -6.95 -12.01
CA SER A 77 -8.94 -7.29 -13.36
C SER A 77 -7.49 -7.78 -13.40
N GLY A 78 -6.81 -7.79 -12.25
CA GLY A 78 -5.44 -8.25 -12.10
C GLY A 78 -4.41 -7.24 -12.62
N ASN A 79 -4.74 -5.95 -12.68
CA ASN A 79 -3.71 -4.92 -12.92
C ASN A 79 -3.07 -4.53 -11.59
N GLU A 80 -1.76 -4.37 -11.58
CA GLU A 80 -1.03 -3.91 -10.41
C GLU A 80 -1.51 -2.51 -9.97
N ILE A 81 -1.70 -2.36 -8.67
CA ILE A 81 -1.99 -1.09 -7.98
C ILE A 81 -0.77 -0.65 -7.19
N TYR A 82 -0.19 -1.57 -6.44
CA TYR A 82 0.90 -1.31 -5.53
C TYR A 82 1.69 -2.59 -5.23
N LYS A 83 2.98 -2.46 -4.94
CA LYS A 83 3.87 -3.59 -4.65
C LYS A 83 4.90 -3.17 -3.61
N TRP A 84 5.19 -4.06 -2.67
CA TRP A 84 6.31 -3.91 -1.74
C TRP A 84 7.05 -5.24 -1.56
N VAL A 85 8.32 -5.14 -1.16
CA VAL A 85 9.25 -6.26 -1.03
C VAL A 85 9.78 -6.30 0.40
N GLY A 86 9.95 -7.51 0.92
CA GLY A 86 10.56 -7.75 2.23
C GLY A 86 9.56 -7.96 3.35
N TYR A 87 10.07 -8.51 4.46
CA TYR A 87 9.30 -8.70 5.68
C TYR A 87 9.00 -7.34 6.32
N LEU A 88 7.79 -7.19 6.83
CA LEU A 88 7.38 -6.05 7.65
C LEU A 88 6.71 -6.54 8.94
N PRO A 89 7.01 -5.91 10.09
CA PRO A 89 6.26 -6.15 11.31
C PRO A 89 4.83 -5.59 11.17
N GLN A 90 3.97 -5.96 12.13
CA GLN A 90 2.55 -5.62 12.14
C GLN A 90 2.22 -4.16 11.78
N PRO A 91 2.77 -3.11 12.44
CA PRO A 91 2.36 -1.73 12.17
C PRO A 91 2.67 -1.31 10.73
N ASP A 92 3.86 -1.63 10.23
CA ASP A 92 4.26 -1.31 8.86
C ASP A 92 3.44 -2.09 7.83
N PHE A 93 3.11 -3.34 8.10
CA PHE A 93 2.25 -4.11 7.21
C PHE A 93 0.84 -3.52 7.11
N CYS A 94 0.26 -3.09 8.24
CA CYS A 94 -1.02 -2.38 8.24
C CYS A 94 -0.94 -1.04 7.48
N ALA A 95 0.17 -0.32 7.62
CA ALA A 95 0.43 0.90 6.86
C ALA A 95 0.43 0.63 5.35
N GLN A 96 1.09 -0.44 4.89
CA GLN A 96 1.09 -0.84 3.48
C GLN A 96 -0.30 -1.21 2.96
N LEU A 97 -1.10 -1.93 3.75
CA LEU A 97 -2.47 -2.28 3.34
C LEU A 97 -3.35 -1.03 3.16
N LEU A 98 -3.33 -0.10 4.11
CA LEU A 98 -4.09 1.16 4.01
C LEU A 98 -3.57 2.03 2.86
N PHE A 99 -2.26 2.08 2.66
CA PHE A 99 -1.67 2.79 1.54
C PHE A 99 -2.14 2.21 0.20
N ALA A 100 -2.14 0.89 0.06
CA ALA A 100 -2.63 0.21 -1.14
C ALA A 100 -4.13 0.45 -1.41
N GLU A 101 -4.96 0.48 -0.37
CA GLU A 101 -6.37 0.89 -0.46
C GLU A 101 -6.49 2.34 -0.98
N GLY A 102 -5.70 3.25 -0.41
CA GLY A 102 -5.63 4.63 -0.85
C GLY A 102 -5.20 4.77 -2.32
N ARG A 103 -4.23 3.97 -2.77
CA ARG A 103 -3.77 3.92 -4.17
C ARG A 103 -4.85 3.40 -5.12
N ALA A 104 -5.62 2.40 -4.71
CA ALA A 104 -6.75 1.91 -5.50
C ALA A 104 -7.85 2.97 -5.63
N ALA A 105 -8.19 3.65 -4.52
CA ALA A 105 -9.13 4.77 -4.52
C ALA A 105 -8.64 5.92 -5.40
N PHE A 106 -7.35 6.26 -5.32
CA PHE A 106 -6.74 7.30 -6.14
C PHE A 106 -6.80 6.96 -7.64
N LYS A 107 -6.50 5.70 -8.02
CA LYS A 107 -6.59 5.23 -9.42
C LYS A 107 -8.03 5.31 -9.96
N SER A 108 -9.02 5.07 -9.10
CA SER A 108 -10.45 5.18 -9.43
C SER A 108 -11.02 6.61 -9.28
N LYS A 109 -10.17 7.60 -8.95
CA LYS A 109 -10.55 9.00 -8.71
C LYS A 109 -11.53 9.20 -7.56
N ASP A 110 -11.66 8.23 -6.66
CA ASP A 110 -12.35 8.41 -5.39
C ASP A 110 -11.42 9.17 -4.43
N TRP A 111 -11.32 10.48 -4.66
CA TRP A 111 -10.41 11.36 -3.93
C TRP A 111 -10.69 11.39 -2.43
N ASP A 112 -11.96 11.29 -2.05
CA ASP A 112 -12.37 11.28 -0.65
C ASP A 112 -11.91 10.01 0.06
N ARG A 113 -12.07 8.83 -0.57
CA ARG A 113 -11.56 7.59 0.00
C ARG A 113 -10.03 7.57 0.00
N ALA A 114 -9.40 8.05 -1.06
CA ALA A 114 -7.94 8.13 -1.15
C ALA A 114 -7.36 8.98 0.00
N ASP A 115 -7.86 10.20 0.17
CA ASP A 115 -7.42 11.10 1.24
C ASP A 115 -7.62 10.51 2.64
N ARG A 116 -8.77 9.87 2.89
CA ARG A 116 -9.02 9.18 4.17
C ARG A 116 -8.02 8.06 4.44
N CYS A 117 -7.74 7.20 3.45
CA CYS A 117 -6.81 6.08 3.63
C CYS A 117 -5.38 6.58 3.87
N PHE A 118 -4.94 7.57 3.08
CA PHE A 118 -3.61 8.14 3.19
C PHE A 118 -3.39 8.90 4.49
N ASN A 119 -4.34 9.73 4.94
CA ASN A 119 -4.23 10.37 6.26
C ASN A 119 -4.24 9.31 7.38
N ALA A 120 -5.05 8.26 7.26
CA ALA A 120 -5.06 7.19 8.27
C ALA A 120 -3.70 6.50 8.40
N VAL A 121 -2.93 6.34 7.31
CA VAL A 121 -1.54 5.86 7.37
C VAL A 121 -0.69 6.83 8.18
N ALA A 122 -0.68 8.11 7.80
CA ALA A 122 0.14 9.11 8.47
C ALA A 122 -0.22 9.24 9.96
N ASP A 123 -1.49 9.16 10.32
CA ASP A 123 -1.93 9.41 11.70
C ASP A 123 -1.79 8.17 12.60
N ARG A 124 -2.00 6.96 12.06
CA ARG A 124 -1.97 5.72 12.85
C ARG A 124 -0.62 5.01 12.81
N PHE A 125 0.16 5.22 11.76
CA PHE A 125 1.46 4.60 11.55
C PHE A 125 2.51 5.66 11.18
N PRO A 126 2.67 6.73 12.00
CA PRO A 126 3.50 7.86 11.65
C PRO A 126 4.96 7.50 11.41
N ASP A 127 5.46 6.44 12.05
CA ASP A 127 6.86 6.00 11.95
C ASP A 127 7.13 5.02 10.80
N SER A 128 6.09 4.63 10.06
CA SER A 128 6.26 3.73 8.92
C SER A 128 6.92 4.42 7.72
N ASP A 129 7.74 3.69 6.97
CA ASP A 129 8.45 4.22 5.80
C ASP A 129 7.50 4.82 4.72
N VAL A 130 6.27 4.30 4.65
CA VAL A 130 5.25 4.73 3.69
C VAL A 130 4.43 5.94 4.18
N ALA A 131 4.52 6.32 5.45
CA ALA A 131 3.79 7.48 6.00
C ALA A 131 4.05 8.81 5.26
N PRO A 132 5.31 9.21 4.96
CA PRO A 132 5.55 10.42 4.18
C PRO A 132 4.99 10.33 2.75
N GLU A 133 5.00 9.14 2.14
CA GLU A 133 4.37 8.93 0.82
C GLU A 133 2.86 9.10 0.89
N ALA A 134 2.23 8.49 1.91
CA ALA A 134 0.80 8.61 2.14
C ALA A 134 0.40 10.07 2.31
N LEU A 135 1.08 10.81 3.17
CA LEU A 135 0.79 12.22 3.40
C LEU A 135 0.90 13.06 2.11
N TYR A 136 1.89 12.78 1.27
CA TYR A 136 2.04 13.41 -0.04
C TYR A 136 0.80 13.15 -0.92
N TYR A 137 0.40 11.89 -1.08
CA TYR A 137 -0.76 11.54 -1.93
C TYR A 137 -2.10 11.98 -1.34
N SER A 138 -2.24 12.12 -0.02
CA SER A 138 -3.38 12.79 0.62
C SER A 138 -3.52 14.23 0.12
N GLY A 139 -2.41 14.99 0.10
CA GLY A 139 -2.40 16.34 -0.46
C GLY A 139 -2.80 16.39 -1.93
N VAL A 140 -2.24 15.49 -2.74
CA VAL A 140 -2.59 15.39 -4.16
C VAL A 140 -4.07 15.05 -4.34
N ALA A 141 -4.62 14.10 -3.58
CA ALA A 141 -6.04 13.74 -3.67
C ALA A 141 -6.96 14.94 -3.34
N ARG A 142 -6.63 15.70 -2.29
CA ARG A 142 -7.39 16.93 -1.94
C ARG A 142 -7.30 18.00 -3.01
N TYR A 143 -6.13 18.16 -3.61
CA TYR A 143 -5.94 19.06 -4.75
C TYR A 143 -6.74 18.61 -5.98
N GLU A 144 -6.63 17.34 -6.40
CA GLU A 144 -7.38 16.80 -7.54
C GLU A 144 -8.89 16.93 -7.37
N LYS A 145 -9.38 16.83 -6.12
CA LYS A 145 -10.80 17.04 -5.80
C LYS A 145 -11.25 18.50 -5.95
N THR A 146 -10.42 19.45 -5.55
CA THR A 146 -10.84 20.85 -5.33
C THR A 146 -10.25 21.84 -6.33
N ASN A 147 -9.17 21.46 -7.01
CA ASN A 147 -8.28 22.32 -7.77
C ASN A 147 -7.73 23.51 -6.95
N ASP A 148 -7.66 23.38 -5.62
CA ASP A 148 -7.17 24.41 -4.71
C ASP A 148 -5.72 24.09 -4.27
N ALA A 149 -4.79 24.91 -4.76
CA ALA A 149 -3.36 24.82 -4.45
C ALA A 149 -3.03 24.98 -2.96
N SER A 150 -3.93 25.56 -2.16
CA SER A 150 -3.76 25.67 -0.70
C SER A 150 -3.60 24.28 -0.04
N ASN A 151 -4.24 23.25 -0.59
CA ASN A 151 -4.10 21.87 -0.12
C ASN A 151 -2.68 21.33 -0.29
N LEU A 152 -2.02 21.68 -1.39
CA LEU A 152 -0.63 21.29 -1.65
C LEU A 152 0.32 22.06 -0.72
N ALA A 153 0.09 23.36 -0.53
CA ALA A 153 0.88 24.19 0.38
C ALA A 153 0.79 23.70 1.85
N GLU A 154 -0.42 23.37 2.33
CA GLU A 154 -0.64 22.75 3.64
C GLU A 154 0.08 21.39 3.75
N THR A 155 -0.02 20.56 2.72
CA THR A 155 0.63 19.24 2.71
C THR A 155 2.14 19.36 2.76
N ASN A 156 2.74 20.30 2.02
CA ASN A 156 4.15 20.60 2.10
C ASN A 156 4.55 21.00 3.53
N ARG A 157 3.82 21.92 4.17
CA ARG A 157 4.06 22.30 5.57
C ARG A 157 4.03 21.08 6.51
N ARG A 158 3.03 20.20 6.37
CA ARG A 158 2.93 18.96 7.16
C ARG A 158 4.12 18.01 6.91
N LEU A 159 4.56 17.85 5.66
CA LEU A 159 5.71 17.01 5.30
C LEU A 159 7.03 17.56 5.86
N GLN A 160 7.27 18.86 5.73
CA GLN A 160 8.47 19.48 6.31
C GLN A 160 8.50 19.36 7.84
N ALA A 161 7.34 19.49 8.50
CA ALA A 161 7.25 19.42 9.95
C ALA A 161 7.42 17.99 10.50
N ARG A 162 6.84 17.00 9.83
CA ARG A 162 6.78 15.62 10.34
C ARG A 162 7.86 14.70 9.77
N TYR A 163 8.31 14.97 8.55
CA TYR A 163 9.20 14.10 7.78
C TYR A 163 10.27 14.90 7.00
N PRO A 164 11.00 15.82 7.65
CA PRO A 164 11.88 16.78 6.95
C PRO A 164 12.93 16.11 6.05
N ASP A 165 13.45 14.95 6.46
CA ASP A 165 14.49 14.24 5.71
C ASP A 165 13.97 13.30 4.63
N SER A 166 12.65 13.13 4.53
CA SER A 166 12.04 12.21 3.57
C SER A 166 12.18 12.70 2.13
N SER A 167 12.24 11.76 1.19
CA SER A 167 12.20 12.08 -0.25
C SER A 167 10.91 12.80 -0.66
N TRP A 168 9.82 12.59 0.09
CA TRP A 168 8.52 13.20 -0.18
C TRP A 168 8.45 14.66 0.28
N ALA A 169 9.11 15.04 1.38
CA ALA A 169 9.29 16.43 1.75
C ALA A 169 10.12 17.20 0.70
N LYS A 170 11.16 16.55 0.13
CA LYS A 170 11.93 17.14 -0.98
C LYS A 170 11.05 17.38 -2.21
N ARG A 171 10.21 16.41 -2.58
CA ARG A 171 9.27 16.51 -3.72
C ARG A 171 8.21 17.60 -3.51
N SER A 172 7.68 17.74 -2.30
CA SER A 172 6.65 18.76 -2.00
C SER A 172 7.21 20.17 -1.86
N SER A 173 8.52 20.37 -1.79
CA SER A 173 9.16 21.67 -1.50
C SER A 173 8.82 22.80 -2.48
N VAL A 174 8.33 22.46 -3.68
CA VAL A 174 7.90 23.42 -4.70
C VAL A 174 6.41 23.79 -4.60
N TRP A 175 5.64 23.12 -3.74
CA TRP A 175 4.23 23.40 -3.53
C TRP A 175 4.03 24.61 -2.60
N GLY A 176 3.17 25.54 -3.01
CA GLY A 176 2.85 26.75 -2.25
C GLY A 176 3.78 27.95 -2.51
N LYS A 177 4.46 27.95 -3.65
CA LYS A 177 5.09 29.15 -4.20
C LYS A 177 4.13 29.91 -5.11
#